data_AF-A0A2D5THZ6-F1
#
_entry.id   AF-A0A2D5THZ6-F1
#
_cell.length_a   1.000
_cell.length_b   1.000
_cell.length_c   1.000
_cell.angle_alpha   90.00
_cell.angle_beta   90.00
_cell.angle_gamma   90.00
#
_symmetry.space_group_name_H-M   'P 1'
#
loop_
_entity.id
_entity.type
_entity.pdbx_description
1 polymer ?
#
loop_
_entity_poly.entity_id
_entity_poly.type
_entity_poly.pdbx_seq_one_letter_code
_entity_poly.pdbx_strand_id
1 'polypeptide(L)'
;MAEEEKQIEATQENDVSQEALVEEAEDEEPSEADRLKLQSDFALKLVDTVVAFNDRQISSYEIPNRFFTKDEVACFLNFLNAVPINPLPAIYPEDGFLIFRGVTVPKSVNLSEANKREIEQAMRAGNEEEVQATHLSDLEPDMLNSFQIATQIYNNRVEKTRVSYLANVKAAKGQVTEISAAVVCGFVIILTLASLT
;
A
#
# COMPACT_ATOMS: atom_id res chain seq x y z
N MET A 1 51.94 -66.53 5.54
CA MET A 1 51.16 -65.28 5.60
C MET A 1 51.67 -64.49 6.80
N ALA A 2 52.53 -63.47 6.70
CA ALA A 2 52.87 -62.62 5.55
C ALA A 2 51.60 -61.98 4.92
N GLU A 3 51.50 -60.69 4.58
CA GLU A 3 52.43 -59.55 4.44
C GLU A 3 51.82 -58.32 5.19
N GLU A 4 52.47 -57.22 5.60
CA GLU A 4 53.86 -56.70 5.70
C GLU A 4 53.86 -55.48 6.69
N GLU A 5 55.01 -55.03 7.25
CA GLU A 5 55.10 -53.82 8.10
C GLU A 5 55.15 -52.51 7.28
N LYS A 6 54.47 -51.44 7.75
CA LYS A 6 54.96 -50.08 7.48
C LYS A 6 54.65 -49.08 8.61
N GLN A 7 55.70 -48.38 9.02
CA GLN A 7 55.80 -47.46 10.17
C GLN A 7 55.64 -45.99 9.73
N ILE A 8 55.91 -45.05 10.67
CA ILE A 8 55.96 -43.57 10.57
C ILE A 8 54.59 -42.91 10.88
N GLU A 9 54.37 -41.95 11.80
CA GLU A 9 55.06 -41.28 12.94
C GLU A 9 54.68 -39.77 12.91
N ALA A 10 54.58 -39.14 14.09
CA ALA A 10 54.19 -37.73 14.34
C ALA A 10 52.71 -37.37 14.03
N THR A 11 52.05 -36.41 14.70
CA THR A 11 52.54 -35.35 15.61
C THR A 11 51.64 -35.18 16.84
N GLN A 12 52.21 -34.67 17.93
CA GLN A 12 51.55 -34.36 19.21
C GLN A 12 51.16 -32.87 19.29
N GLU A 13 50.40 -32.52 20.34
CA GLU A 13 50.26 -31.20 20.99
C GLU A 13 48.92 -30.45 20.87
N ASN A 14 48.57 -29.79 21.98
CA ASN A 14 47.31 -29.07 22.23
C ASN A 14 47.22 -27.78 21.41
N ASP A 15 46.00 -27.32 21.15
CA ASP A 15 45.73 -25.88 21.18
C ASP A 15 44.39 -25.53 21.85
N VAL A 16 44.43 -24.35 22.44
CA VAL A 16 43.66 -23.68 23.48
C VAL A 16 42.13 -23.61 23.30
N SER A 17 41.47 -23.55 24.47
CA SER A 17 40.07 -23.16 24.68
C SER A 17 39.60 -22.00 23.80
N GLN A 18 38.57 -22.24 22.98
CA GLN A 18 37.72 -21.17 22.46
C GLN A 18 36.41 -21.14 23.25
N GLU A 19 36.45 -20.50 24.42
CA GLU A 19 35.28 -19.81 24.93
C GLU A 19 34.98 -18.69 23.93
N ALA A 20 34.07 -18.98 22.99
CA ALA A 20 33.58 -17.96 22.07
C ALA A 20 32.92 -16.87 22.90
N LEU A 21 33.53 -15.68 22.95
CA LEU A 21 32.88 -14.51 23.50
C LEU A 21 31.54 -14.35 22.80
N VAL A 22 30.47 -14.49 23.56
CA VAL A 22 29.23 -13.80 23.22
C VAL A 22 29.58 -12.34 23.45
N GLU A 23 29.89 -11.62 22.36
CA GLU A 23 29.77 -10.16 22.38
C GLU A 23 28.31 -9.89 22.77
N GLU A 24 28.11 -9.40 24.00
CA GLU A 24 26.89 -8.70 24.34
C GLU A 24 26.80 -7.56 23.33
N ALA A 25 25.91 -7.70 22.35
CA ALA A 25 25.55 -6.59 21.49
C ALA A 25 25.03 -5.51 22.42
N GLU A 26 25.80 -4.44 22.60
CA GLU A 26 25.34 -3.27 23.33
C GLU A 26 24.01 -2.85 22.69
N ASP A 27 22.97 -2.67 23.51
CA ASP A 27 21.71 -2.05 23.08
C ASP A 27 22.00 -0.57 22.77
N GLU A 28 22.69 -0.31 21.65
CA GLU A 28 22.81 1.02 21.06
C GLU A 28 21.38 1.48 20.74
N GLU A 29 20.91 2.53 21.41
CA GLU A 29 19.61 3.12 21.08
C GLU A 29 19.59 3.48 19.57
N PRO A 30 18.51 3.09 18.86
CA PRO A 30 18.48 3.20 17.41
C PRO A 30 18.71 4.65 16.96
N SER A 31 19.56 4.82 15.96
CA SER A 31 19.91 6.15 15.46
C SER A 31 18.65 6.92 15.02
N GLU A 32 18.70 8.25 15.03
CA GLU A 32 17.56 9.06 14.56
C GLU A 32 17.12 8.69 13.13
N ALA A 33 18.06 8.27 12.29
CA ALA A 33 17.79 7.80 10.93
C ALA A 33 17.04 6.46 10.92
N ASP A 34 17.41 5.51 11.78
CA ASP A 34 16.74 4.21 11.90
C ASP A 34 15.35 4.36 12.50
N ARG A 35 15.19 5.25 13.50
CA ARG A 35 13.89 5.57 14.09
C ARG A 35 12.95 6.24 13.06
N LEU A 36 13.44 7.21 12.28
CA LEU A 36 12.67 7.81 11.18
C LEU A 36 12.29 6.79 10.10
N LYS A 37 13.16 5.81 9.82
CA LYS A 37 12.88 4.72 8.89
C LYS A 37 11.79 3.80 9.43
N LEU A 38 11.89 3.35 10.69
CA LEU A 38 10.87 2.54 11.36
C LEU A 38 9.50 3.23 11.34
N GLN A 39 9.46 4.52 11.68
CA GLN A 39 8.24 5.34 11.61
C GLN A 39 7.66 5.43 10.19
N SER A 40 8.54 5.53 9.18
CA SER A 40 8.13 5.58 7.76
C SER A 40 7.60 4.23 7.26
N ASP A 41 8.26 3.13 7.63
CA ASP A 41 7.86 1.76 7.28
C ASP A 41 6.51 1.41 7.94
N PHE A 42 6.31 1.79 9.21
CA PHE A 42 5.02 1.66 9.89
C PHE A 42 3.94 2.55 9.25
N ALA A 43 4.27 3.79 8.89
CA ALA A 43 3.34 4.67 8.18
C ALA A 43 2.90 4.11 6.81
N LEU A 44 3.80 3.47 6.07
CA LEU A 44 3.48 2.75 4.84
C LEU A 44 2.58 1.53 5.10
N LYS A 45 2.87 0.73 6.13
CA LYS A 45 2.04 -0.40 6.57
C LYS A 45 0.59 0.01 6.86
N LEU A 46 0.37 1.18 7.48
CA LEU A 46 -0.97 1.75 7.71
C LEU A 46 -1.69 2.06 6.37
N VAL A 47 -1.02 2.82 5.48
CA VAL A 47 -1.58 3.25 4.18
C VAL A 47 -1.87 2.07 3.27
N ASP A 48 -0.92 1.16 3.10
CA ASP A 48 -1.03 0.04 2.18
C ASP A 48 -2.00 -1.03 2.69
N THR A 49 -2.30 -1.08 3.99
CA THR A 49 -3.38 -1.93 4.50
C THR A 49 -4.77 -1.42 4.08
N VAL A 50 -5.02 -0.11 4.16
CA VAL A 50 -6.28 0.48 3.65
C VAL A 50 -6.38 0.35 2.13
N VAL A 51 -5.28 0.56 1.40
CA VAL A 51 -5.26 0.44 -0.06
C VAL A 51 -5.42 -1.00 -0.53
N ALA A 52 -4.70 -1.96 0.06
CA ALA A 52 -4.83 -3.38 -0.27
C ALA A 52 -6.26 -3.89 -0.03
N PHE A 53 -6.92 -3.43 1.04
CA PHE A 53 -8.33 -3.75 1.28
C PHE A 53 -9.25 -3.17 0.19
N ASN A 54 -9.09 -1.89 -0.15
CA ASN A 54 -9.90 -1.24 -1.20
C ASN A 54 -9.69 -1.86 -2.59
N ASP A 55 -8.47 -2.30 -2.91
CA ASP A 55 -8.14 -3.03 -4.15
C ASP A 55 -8.49 -4.53 -4.08
N ARG A 56 -9.10 -5.00 -2.98
CA ARG A 56 -9.51 -6.41 -2.73
C ARG A 56 -8.35 -7.40 -2.75
N GLN A 57 -7.15 -6.94 -2.42
CA GLN A 57 -5.95 -7.77 -2.24
C GLN A 57 -5.95 -8.50 -0.89
N ILE A 58 -6.63 -7.94 0.11
CA ILE A 58 -6.90 -8.56 1.41
C ILE A 58 -8.38 -8.42 1.77
N SER A 59 -8.88 -9.38 2.55
CA SER A 59 -10.18 -9.29 3.23
C SER A 59 -10.07 -8.54 4.56
N SER A 60 -11.21 -8.11 5.09
CA SER A 60 -11.31 -7.44 6.39
C SER A 60 -10.78 -8.32 7.55
N TYR A 61 -10.98 -9.64 7.47
CA TYR A 61 -10.53 -10.63 8.46
C TYR A 61 -9.01 -10.80 8.52
N GLU A 62 -8.27 -10.39 7.48
CA GLU A 62 -6.81 -10.45 7.45
C GLU A 62 -6.14 -9.20 8.04
N ILE A 63 -6.89 -8.12 8.21
CA ILE A 63 -6.37 -6.84 8.71
C ILE A 63 -5.87 -6.93 10.16
N PRO A 64 -6.58 -7.58 11.12
CA PRO A 64 -6.08 -7.72 12.49
C PRO A 64 -4.72 -8.41 12.54
N ASN A 65 -4.50 -9.45 11.73
CA ASN A 65 -3.25 -10.22 11.68
C ASN A 65 -2.04 -9.42 11.14
N ARG A 66 -2.24 -8.20 10.65
CA ARG A 66 -1.14 -7.30 10.24
C ARG A 66 -0.60 -6.48 11.42
N PHE A 67 -1.34 -6.33 12.51
CA PHE A 67 -0.96 -5.50 13.65
C PHE A 67 -0.73 -6.38 14.88
N PHE A 68 0.41 -6.21 15.54
CA PHE A 68 0.88 -7.13 16.59
C PHE A 68 0.85 -6.54 17.99
N THR A 69 0.73 -5.21 18.11
CA THR A 69 0.67 -4.51 19.41
C THR A 69 -0.61 -3.68 19.55
N LYS A 70 -0.97 -3.40 20.80
CA LYS A 70 -2.12 -2.56 21.16
C LYS A 70 -2.01 -1.17 20.50
N ASP A 71 -0.81 -0.60 20.52
CA ASP A 71 -0.54 0.73 19.97
C ASP A 71 -0.58 0.73 18.44
N GLU A 72 -0.14 -0.35 17.77
CA GLU A 72 -0.32 -0.51 16.33
C GLU A 72 -1.81 -0.54 15.95
N VAL A 73 -2.62 -1.32 16.68
CA VAL A 73 -4.08 -1.43 16.49
C VAL A 73 -4.79 -0.09 16.73
N ALA A 74 -4.45 0.59 17.84
CA ALA A 74 -5.00 1.90 18.17
C ALA A 74 -4.60 2.97 17.14
N CYS A 75 -3.34 2.98 16.70
CA CYS A 75 -2.85 3.88 15.65
C CYS A 75 -3.58 3.65 14.33
N PHE A 76 -3.78 2.39 13.93
CA PHE A 76 -4.54 2.06 12.72
C PHE A 76 -6.02 2.47 12.80
N LEU A 77 -6.69 2.26 13.93
CA LEU A 77 -8.08 2.70 14.12
C LEU A 77 -8.22 4.24 14.10
N ASN A 78 -7.26 4.97 14.68
CA ASN A 78 -7.22 6.42 14.61
C ASN A 78 -6.92 6.91 13.18
N PHE A 79 -5.97 6.28 12.47
CA PHE A 79 -5.65 6.56 11.06
C PHE A 79 -6.88 6.36 10.16
N LEU A 80 -7.56 5.22 10.30
CA LEU A 80 -8.80 4.90 9.58
C LEU A 80 -9.92 5.91 9.85
N ASN A 81 -9.89 6.58 11.01
CA ASN A 81 -10.81 7.68 11.35
C ASN A 81 -10.41 9.02 10.74
N ALA A 82 -9.11 9.29 10.57
CA ALA A 82 -8.59 10.48 9.89
C ALA A 82 -8.68 10.40 8.35
N VAL A 83 -8.75 9.20 7.77
CA VAL A 83 -8.88 8.98 6.32
C VAL A 83 -10.19 9.57 5.77
N PRO A 84 -10.14 10.40 4.71
CA PRO A 84 -11.33 11.02 4.14
C PRO A 84 -12.22 10.03 3.38
N ILE A 85 -13.48 9.89 3.82
CA ILE A 85 -14.53 9.17 3.08
C ILE A 85 -14.98 10.02 1.90
N ASN A 86 -14.33 9.88 0.75
CA ASN A 86 -14.62 10.64 -0.47
C ASN A 86 -14.51 9.75 -1.72
N PRO A 87 -15.54 8.96 -2.06
CA PRO A 87 -15.53 8.16 -3.28
C PRO A 87 -15.47 9.05 -4.52
N LEU A 88 -14.47 8.82 -5.38
CA LEU A 88 -14.35 9.47 -6.69
C LEU A 88 -15.56 9.09 -7.56
N PRO A 89 -16.39 10.04 -8.02
CA PRO A 89 -17.56 9.74 -8.83
C PRO A 89 -17.17 9.27 -10.23
N ALA A 90 -17.91 8.29 -10.76
CA ALA A 90 -17.78 7.81 -12.13
C ALA A 90 -18.33 8.85 -13.13
N ILE A 91 -17.53 9.84 -13.50
CA ILE A 91 -17.92 10.96 -14.40
C ILE A 91 -17.75 10.63 -15.89
N TYR A 92 -17.38 9.39 -16.20
CA TYR A 92 -17.11 8.88 -17.55
C TYR A 92 -17.25 7.34 -17.54
N PRO A 93 -17.70 6.70 -18.63
CA PRO A 93 -17.83 5.23 -18.68
C PRO A 93 -16.52 4.50 -18.39
N GLU A 94 -16.55 3.48 -17.52
CA GLU A 94 -15.39 2.60 -17.28
C GLU A 94 -15.10 1.72 -18.51
N ASP A 95 -16.14 1.23 -19.18
CA ASP A 95 -16.06 0.45 -20.42
C ASP A 95 -15.97 1.34 -21.66
N GLY A 96 -15.18 0.91 -22.65
CA GLY A 96 -15.11 1.56 -23.96
C GLY A 96 -16.30 1.22 -24.85
N PHE A 97 -16.64 2.13 -25.78
CA PHE A 97 -17.70 1.91 -26.77
C PHE A 97 -17.23 2.33 -28.17
N LEU A 98 -17.33 1.41 -29.13
CA LEU A 98 -16.83 1.57 -30.50
C LEU A 98 -15.33 1.98 -30.51
N ILE A 99 -15.07 3.24 -30.86
CA ILE A 99 -13.75 3.89 -30.95
C ILE A 99 -13.36 4.64 -29.67
N PHE A 100 -14.28 4.80 -28.73
CA PHE A 100 -14.08 5.58 -27.52
C PHE A 100 -13.51 4.70 -26.41
N ARG A 101 -12.35 5.09 -25.87
CA ARG A 101 -11.78 4.44 -24.69
C ARG A 101 -12.63 4.74 -23.46
N GLY A 102 -12.82 3.74 -22.62
CA GLY A 102 -13.33 3.89 -21.24
C GLY A 102 -12.24 4.41 -20.31
N VAL A 103 -12.64 4.90 -19.12
CA VAL A 103 -11.72 5.36 -18.07
C VAL A 103 -12.16 4.77 -16.73
N THR A 104 -11.46 3.72 -16.30
CA THR A 104 -11.66 3.03 -15.01
C THR A 104 -11.60 4.01 -13.84
N VAL A 105 -12.52 3.88 -12.89
CA VAL A 105 -12.49 4.65 -11.64
C VAL A 105 -11.50 3.97 -10.68
N PRO A 106 -10.46 4.66 -10.19
CA PRO A 106 -9.51 4.07 -9.27
C PRO A 106 -10.17 3.80 -7.91
N LYS A 107 -10.14 2.54 -7.46
CA LYS A 107 -10.86 2.06 -6.27
C LYS A 107 -9.97 2.03 -5.01
N SER A 108 -8.67 1.81 -5.14
CA SER A 108 -7.61 1.91 -4.12
C SER A 108 -7.77 2.99 -3.05
N VAL A 109 -8.12 4.22 -3.44
CA VAL A 109 -8.24 5.38 -2.54
C VAL A 109 -9.68 5.74 -2.17
N ASN A 110 -10.67 4.97 -2.64
CA ASN A 110 -12.08 5.21 -2.38
C ASN A 110 -12.56 4.41 -1.17
N LEU A 111 -12.17 4.82 0.05
CA LEU A 111 -12.75 4.25 1.25
C LEU A 111 -14.22 4.67 1.36
N SER A 112 -15.14 3.69 1.26
CA SER A 112 -16.57 3.90 1.52
C SER A 112 -16.87 3.83 3.02
N GLU A 113 -18.00 4.40 3.46
CA GLU A 113 -18.42 4.29 4.87
C GLU A 113 -18.72 2.84 5.27
N ALA A 114 -19.24 2.02 4.36
CA ALA A 114 -19.46 0.59 4.59
C ALA A 114 -18.13 -0.16 4.74
N ASN A 115 -17.18 0.09 3.85
CA ASN A 115 -15.80 -0.44 3.91
C ASN A 115 -15.15 -0.09 5.25
N LYS A 116 -15.23 1.18 5.66
CA LYS A 116 -14.67 1.65 6.94
C LYS A 116 -15.26 0.88 8.12
N ARG A 117 -16.59 0.77 8.19
CA ARG A 117 -17.29 0.03 9.26
C ARG A 117 -16.94 -1.45 9.27
N GLU A 118 -16.74 -2.07 8.11
CA GLU A 118 -16.32 -3.47 8.00
C GLU A 118 -14.92 -3.68 8.59
N ILE A 119 -13.95 -2.82 8.24
CA ILE A 119 -12.61 -2.84 8.82
C ILE A 119 -12.66 -2.62 10.33
N GLU A 120 -13.39 -1.60 10.79
CA GLU A 120 -13.55 -1.32 12.23
C GLU A 120 -14.16 -2.53 12.96
N GLN A 121 -15.19 -3.18 12.41
CA GLN A 121 -15.80 -4.35 13.02
C GLN A 121 -14.83 -5.54 13.09
N ALA A 122 -14.06 -5.80 12.03
CA ALA A 122 -13.06 -6.87 12.00
C ALA A 122 -11.92 -6.62 13.01
N MET A 123 -11.42 -5.38 13.09
CA MET A 123 -10.43 -4.98 14.10
C MET A 123 -10.97 -5.14 15.52
N ARG A 124 -12.25 -4.84 15.76
CA ARG A 124 -12.89 -4.98 17.08
C ARG A 124 -13.12 -6.43 17.48
N ALA A 125 -13.56 -7.27 16.55
CA ALA A 125 -13.81 -8.69 16.80
C ALA A 125 -12.53 -9.49 17.11
N GLY A 126 -11.36 -9.03 16.63
CA GLY A 126 -10.07 -9.63 17.00
C GLY A 126 -9.50 -9.15 18.34
N ASN A 127 -9.95 -8.00 18.86
CA ASN A 127 -9.25 -7.26 19.93
C ASN A 127 -10.24 -6.63 20.95
N GLU A 128 -11.18 -7.43 21.50
CA GLU A 128 -12.33 -6.92 22.27
C GLU A 128 -11.97 -6.03 23.49
N GLU A 129 -10.82 -6.24 24.15
CA GLU A 129 -10.35 -5.40 25.26
C GLU A 129 -9.61 -4.12 24.81
N GLU A 130 -8.97 -4.12 23.65
CA GLU A 130 -7.97 -3.10 23.25
C GLU A 130 -8.57 -1.91 22.48
N VAL A 131 -9.84 -2.02 22.12
CA VAL A 131 -10.61 -1.00 21.40
C VAL A 131 -11.04 0.16 22.31
N GLN A 132 -10.95 -0.01 23.63
CA GLN A 132 -11.40 1.00 24.59
C GLN A 132 -10.42 2.18 24.71
N ALA A 133 -10.62 3.12 23.78
CA ALA A 133 -10.38 4.55 23.98
C ALA A 133 -8.92 5.01 24.17
N THR A 134 -7.93 4.30 23.64
CA THR A 134 -6.59 4.88 23.42
C THR A 134 -6.70 6.08 22.48
N HIS A 135 -6.65 7.29 23.05
CA HIS A 135 -6.72 8.52 22.28
C HIS A 135 -5.40 8.72 21.52
N LEU A 136 -5.40 9.50 20.44
CA LEU A 136 -4.18 9.81 19.69
C LEU A 136 -3.06 10.43 20.55
N SER A 137 -3.42 10.99 21.72
CA SER A 137 -2.51 11.57 22.71
C SER A 137 -1.86 10.56 23.65
N ASP A 138 -2.40 9.34 23.74
CA ASP A 138 -1.89 8.28 24.60
C ASP A 138 -0.87 7.39 23.86
N LEU A 139 -0.75 7.55 22.54
CA LEU A 139 0.24 6.89 21.70
C LEU A 139 1.64 7.44 21.96
N GLU A 140 2.63 6.56 21.86
CA GLU A 140 4.05 6.92 21.88
C GLU A 140 4.40 7.94 20.77
N PRO A 141 5.35 8.88 20.99
CA PRO A 141 5.71 9.89 20.00
C PRO A 141 6.09 9.33 18.61
N ASP A 142 6.71 8.16 18.56
CA ASP A 142 7.06 7.47 17.31
C ASP A 142 5.81 7.00 16.54
N MET A 143 4.84 6.42 17.25
CA MET A 143 3.54 6.03 16.68
C MET A 143 2.74 7.26 16.21
N LEU A 144 2.80 8.35 16.96
CA LEU A 144 2.16 9.62 16.59
C LEU A 144 2.79 10.24 15.33
N ASN A 145 4.13 10.21 15.19
CA ASN A 145 4.78 10.67 13.95
C ASN A 145 4.40 9.78 12.77
N SER A 146 4.41 8.45 12.96
CA SER A 146 3.99 7.48 11.94
C SER A 146 2.55 7.71 11.47
N PHE A 147 1.61 8.01 12.38
CA PHE A 147 0.24 8.41 12.04
C PHE A 147 0.19 9.69 11.18
N GLN A 148 1.00 10.70 11.51
CA GLN A 148 1.06 11.95 10.75
C GLN A 148 1.62 11.71 9.34
N ILE A 149 2.72 10.95 9.23
CA ILE A 149 3.33 10.53 7.96
C ILE A 149 2.30 9.74 7.12
N ALA A 150 1.62 8.76 7.70
CA ALA A 150 0.61 7.95 7.02
C ALA A 150 -0.54 8.80 6.47
N THR A 151 -1.03 9.74 7.27
CA THR A 151 -2.10 10.67 6.89
C THR A 151 -1.67 11.60 5.74
N GLN A 152 -0.42 12.09 5.76
CA GLN A 152 0.14 12.88 4.67
C GLN A 152 0.29 12.05 3.38
N ILE A 153 0.84 10.84 3.47
CA ILE A 153 1.01 9.91 2.33
C ILE A 153 -0.36 9.57 1.72
N TYR A 154 -1.36 9.22 2.55
CA TYR A 154 -2.69 8.87 2.08
C TYR A 154 -3.36 10.03 1.34
N ASN A 155 -3.37 11.23 1.93
CA ASN A 155 -3.96 12.42 1.31
C ASN A 155 -3.24 12.79 0.00
N ASN A 156 -1.91 12.66 -0.05
CA ASN A 156 -1.13 12.87 -1.27
C ASN A 156 -1.48 11.84 -2.36
N ARG A 157 -1.69 10.57 -1.99
CA ARG A 157 -2.10 9.48 -2.88
C ARG A 157 -3.53 9.70 -3.41
N VAL A 158 -4.46 10.12 -2.56
CA VAL A 158 -5.85 10.51 -2.95
C VAL A 158 -5.81 11.62 -3.99
N GLU A 159 -5.08 12.71 -3.74
CA GLU A 159 -5.06 13.86 -4.64
C GLU A 159 -4.37 13.54 -5.98
N LYS A 160 -3.22 12.85 -5.96
CA LYS A 160 -2.56 12.36 -7.20
C LYS A 160 -3.50 11.47 -8.02
N THR A 161 -4.23 10.58 -7.36
CA THR A 161 -5.18 9.66 -8.01
C THR A 161 -6.37 10.42 -8.60
N ARG A 162 -6.92 11.40 -7.88
CA ARG A 162 -7.97 12.32 -8.36
C ARG A 162 -7.53 13.09 -9.59
N VAL A 163 -6.37 13.75 -9.53
CA VAL A 163 -5.81 14.53 -10.65
C VAL A 163 -5.54 13.64 -11.86
N SER A 164 -4.97 12.45 -11.66
CA SER A 164 -4.72 11.46 -12.72
C SER A 164 -6.02 11.00 -13.39
N TYR A 165 -7.04 10.63 -12.60
CA TYR A 165 -8.35 10.24 -13.13
C TYR A 165 -9.00 11.37 -13.94
N LEU A 166 -9.01 12.61 -13.43
CA LEU A 166 -9.57 13.76 -14.14
C LEU A 166 -8.81 14.08 -15.44
N ALA A 167 -7.48 13.92 -15.45
CA ALA A 167 -6.66 14.07 -16.66
C ALA A 167 -7.00 12.99 -17.71
N ASN A 168 -7.15 11.73 -17.28
CA ASN A 168 -7.53 10.62 -18.17
C ASN A 168 -8.94 10.81 -18.74
N VAL A 169 -9.91 11.25 -17.92
CA VAL A 169 -11.26 11.60 -18.39
C VAL A 169 -11.22 12.76 -19.40
N LYS A 170 -10.39 13.79 -19.18
CA LYS A 170 -10.23 14.90 -20.12
C LYS A 170 -9.62 14.42 -21.45
N ALA A 171 -8.61 13.55 -21.40
CA ALA A 171 -7.99 12.97 -22.58
C ALA A 171 -8.98 12.09 -23.39
N ALA A 172 -9.76 11.24 -22.72
CA ALA A 172 -10.79 10.41 -23.35
C ALA A 172 -11.89 11.26 -24.01
N LYS A 173 -12.37 12.32 -23.33
CA LYS A 173 -13.33 13.28 -23.92
C LYS A 173 -12.73 14.04 -25.11
N GLY A 174 -11.45 14.40 -25.06
CA GLY A 174 -10.73 14.99 -26.20
C GLY A 174 -10.68 14.05 -27.41
N GLN A 175 -10.35 12.78 -27.19
CA GLN A 175 -10.36 11.74 -28.22
C GLN A 175 -11.74 11.58 -28.87
N VAL A 176 -12.83 11.62 -28.09
CA VAL A 176 -14.21 11.59 -28.60
C VAL A 176 -14.44 12.76 -29.57
N THR A 177 -14.06 13.98 -29.20
CA THR A 177 -14.24 15.17 -30.05
C THR A 177 -13.39 15.15 -31.31
N GLU A 178 -12.15 14.64 -31.24
CA GLU A 178 -11.24 14.57 -32.38
C GLU A 178 -11.70 13.54 -33.42
N ILE A 179 -11.98 12.29 -32.99
CA ILE A 179 -12.35 11.23 -33.93
C ILE A 179 -13.74 11.48 -34.52
N SER A 180 -14.70 12.01 -33.73
CA SER A 180 -16.02 12.37 -34.29
C SER A 180 -15.93 13.46 -35.36
N ALA A 181 -15.08 14.48 -35.18
CA ALA A 181 -14.82 15.48 -36.22
C ALA A 181 -14.18 14.87 -37.48
N ALA A 182 -13.20 13.96 -37.31
CA ALA A 182 -12.57 13.27 -38.43
C ALA A 182 -13.55 12.38 -39.22
N VAL A 183 -14.42 11.65 -38.52
CA VAL A 183 -15.47 10.80 -39.15
C VAL A 183 -16.47 11.64 -39.93
N VAL A 184 -16.96 12.76 -39.38
CA VAL A 184 -17.87 13.67 -40.09
C VAL A 184 -17.20 14.28 -41.32
N CYS A 185 -15.96 14.74 -41.19
CA CYS A 185 -15.20 15.31 -42.32
C CYS A 185 -14.99 14.29 -43.45
N GLY A 186 -14.54 13.07 -43.11
CA GLY A 186 -14.36 11.98 -44.07
C GLY A 186 -15.67 11.58 -44.77
N PHE A 187 -16.78 11.53 -44.03
CA PHE A 187 -18.10 11.23 -44.59
C PHE A 187 -18.57 12.29 -45.59
N VAL A 188 -18.39 13.59 -45.29
CA VAL A 188 -18.70 14.68 -46.23
C VAL A 188 -17.87 14.57 -47.50
N ILE A 189 -16.55 14.30 -47.39
CA ILE A 189 -15.67 14.13 -48.56
C ILE A 189 -16.16 12.96 -49.43
N ILE A 190 -16.46 11.80 -48.84
CA ILE A 190 -16.96 10.62 -49.57
C ILE A 190 -18.27 10.94 -50.30
N LEU A 191 -19.22 11.62 -49.65
CA LEU A 191 -20.48 12.03 -50.28
C LEU A 191 -20.24 12.99 -51.46
N THR A 192 -19.34 13.97 -51.32
CA THR A 192 -19.04 14.89 -52.43
C THR A 192 -18.45 14.13 -53.63
N LEU A 193 -17.47 13.24 -53.42
CA LEU A 193 -16.87 12.45 -54.50
C LEU A 193 -17.90 11.52 -55.18
N ALA A 194 -18.77 10.87 -54.39
CA ALA A 194 -19.84 10.03 -54.92
C ALA A 194 -20.89 10.82 -55.72
N SER A 195 -21.09 12.11 -55.42
CA SER A 195 -22.01 12.99 -56.16
C SER A 195 -21.41 13.59 -57.45
N LEU A 196 -20.08 13.50 -57.64
CA LEU A 196 -19.37 13.92 -58.85
C LEU A 196 -19.11 12.76 -59.84
N THR A 197 -19.52 11.54 -59.49
CA THR A 197 -19.33 10.32 -60.30
C THR A 197 -20.64 9.86 -60.93
#